data_AF-A0A9R0Z604-F1
#
_entry.id   AF-A0A9R0Z604-F1
#
_cell.length_a   1.000
_cell.length_b   1.000
_cell.length_c   1.000
_cell.angle_alpha   90.00
_cell.angle_beta   90.00
_cell.angle_gamma   90.00
#
_symmetry.space_group_name_H-M   'P 1'
#
loop_
_entity.id
_entity.type
_entity.pdbx_description
1 polymer ?
#
loop_
_entity_poly.entity_id
_entity_poly.type
_entity_poly.pdbx_seq_one_letter_code
_entity_poly.pdbx_strand_id
1 'polypeptide(L)'
;MDALFEQLSAVADMALHGRGFDPARLAGVLALFEGEAHASWAAAETEHEAVARGTEAAVETAQGHLNAVMGAAVGKYRGSSGEADALSAAMAAMDMAFEATSGTRPS
;
A
#
# COMPACT_ATOMS: atom_id res chain seq x y z
N MET A 1 12.69 20.25 23.30
CA MET A 1 14.11 19.89 23.05
C MET A 1 15.13 21.02 23.22
N ASP A 2 15.14 22.10 22.43
CA ASP A 2 16.23 23.10 22.45
C ASP A 2 16.51 23.72 23.82
N ALA A 3 15.46 24.10 24.56
CA ALA A 3 15.60 24.62 25.92
C ALA A 3 16.22 23.61 26.90
N LEU A 4 16.04 22.29 26.69
CA LEU A 4 16.69 21.25 27.48
C LEU A 4 18.18 21.16 27.14
N PHE A 5 18.56 21.33 25.87
CA PHE A 5 19.97 21.37 25.46
C PHE A 5 20.69 22.60 26.01
N GLU A 6 20.04 23.77 26.03
CA GLU A 6 20.57 24.97 26.68
C GLU A 6 20.79 24.75 28.18
N GLN A 7 19.81 24.14 28.86
CA GLN A 7 19.94 23.81 30.28
C GLN A 7 21.06 22.80 30.55
N LEU A 8 21.17 21.75 29.72
CA LEU A 8 22.24 20.76 29.82
C LEU A 8 23.61 21.40 29.60
N SER A 9 23.74 22.26 28.60
CA SER A 9 24.97 23.01 28.31
C SER A 9 25.38 23.87 29.50
N ALA A 10 24.42 24.59 30.12
CA ALA A 10 24.69 25.38 31.32
C ALA A 10 25.14 24.53 32.51
N VAL A 11 24.57 23.33 32.69
CA VAL A 11 24.99 22.39 33.75
C VAL A 11 26.38 21.83 33.48
N ALA A 12 26.69 21.48 32.23
CA ALA A 12 27.99 21.00 31.81
C ALA A 12 29.08 22.07 32.01
N ASP A 13 28.79 23.34 31.68
CA ASP A 13 29.71 24.45 31.91
C ASP A 13 30.03 24.67 33.39
N MET A 14 29.04 24.50 34.28
CA MET A 14 29.25 24.55 35.72
C MET A 14 30.17 23.42 36.21
N ALA A 15 30.00 22.21 35.67
CA ALA A 15 30.87 21.07 35.98
C ALA A 15 32.30 21.30 35.50
N LEU A 16 32.47 21.77 34.27
CA LEU A 16 33.77 21.98 33.64
C LEU A 16 34.62 23.04 34.36
N HIS A 17 33.98 24.10 34.86
CA HIS A 17 34.67 25.21 35.50
C HIS A 17 34.67 25.12 37.04
N GLY A 18 34.18 24.01 37.63
CA GLY A 18 34.10 23.84 39.08
C GLY A 18 33.17 24.85 39.78
N ARG A 19 32.18 25.40 39.06
CA ARG A 19 31.28 26.46 39.54
C ARG A 19 29.97 25.89 40.05
N GLY A 20 29.94 25.43 41.30
CA GLY A 20 28.68 25.08 41.98
C GLY A 20 27.87 23.98 41.29
N PHE A 21 28.55 23.02 40.66
CA PHE A 21 27.90 21.88 40.02
C PHE A 21 27.06 21.10 41.01
N ASP A 22 25.81 20.83 40.62
CA ASP A 22 24.85 20.05 41.38
C ASP A 22 24.46 18.79 40.58
N PRO A 23 24.87 17.59 41.03
CA PRO A 23 24.46 16.32 40.42
C PRO A 23 22.94 16.13 40.39
N ALA A 24 22.20 16.63 41.38
CA ALA A 24 20.75 16.49 41.40
C ALA A 24 20.09 17.33 40.29
N ARG A 25 20.62 18.52 40.02
CA ARG A 25 20.20 19.35 38.89
C ARG A 25 20.48 18.67 37.54
N LEU A 26 21.64 18.03 37.37
CA LEU A 26 21.93 17.25 36.16
C LEU A 26 20.94 16.09 35.99
N ALA A 27 20.69 15.32 37.06
CA ALA A 27 19.74 14.21 37.03
C ALA A 27 18.32 14.68 36.64
N GLY A 28 17.88 15.84 37.15
CA GLY A 28 16.60 16.44 36.76
C GLY A 28 16.52 16.78 35.27
N VAL A 29 17.58 17.39 34.71
CA VAL A 29 17.64 17.69 33.27
C VAL A 29 17.62 16.41 32.43
N LEU A 30 18.34 15.37 32.84
CA LEU A 30 18.35 14.07 32.13
C LEU A 30 16.99 13.37 32.19
N ALA A 31 16.27 13.43 33.32
CA ALA A 31 14.93 12.88 33.43
C ALA A 31 13.92 13.59 32.48
N LEU A 32 14.08 14.91 32.30
CA LEU A 32 13.27 15.65 31.32
C LEU A 32 13.60 15.24 29.88
N PHE A 33 14.88 15.00 29.57
CA PHE A 33 15.28 14.45 28.26
C PHE A 33 14.66 13.08 27.99
N GLU A 34 14.71 12.19 28.98
CA GLU A 34 14.11 10.85 28.86
C GLU A 34 12.61 10.93 28.61
N GLY A 35 11.89 11.77 29.36
CA GLY A 35 10.46 11.98 29.17
C GLY A 35 10.11 12.55 27.79
N GLU A 36 10.82 13.58 27.34
CA GLU A 36 10.64 14.18 26.02
C GLU A 36 10.97 13.20 24.89
N ALA A 37 12.06 12.42 25.02
CA ALA A 37 12.44 11.41 24.04
C ALA A 37 11.38 10.31 23.94
N HIS A 38 10.87 9.83 25.08
CA HIS A 38 9.81 8.83 25.10
C HIS A 38 8.51 9.35 24.47
N ALA A 39 8.11 10.59 24.80
CA ALA A 39 6.94 11.23 24.20
C ALA A 39 7.11 11.42 22.68
N SER A 40 8.31 11.84 22.24
CA SER A 40 8.62 12.01 20.82
C SER A 40 8.59 10.67 20.08
N TRP A 41 9.11 9.59 20.67
CA TRP A 41 9.04 8.26 20.08
C TRP A 41 7.62 7.73 20.02
N ALA A 42 6.83 7.88 21.08
CA ALA A 42 5.43 7.47 21.09
C ALA A 42 4.61 8.21 20.02
N ALA A 43 4.86 9.52 19.84
CA ALA A 43 4.22 10.31 18.80
C ALA A 43 4.62 9.84 17.39
N ALA A 44 5.92 9.62 17.16
CA ALA A 44 6.43 9.13 15.88
C ALA A 44 5.89 7.74 15.53
N GLU A 45 5.83 6.82 16.50
CA GLU A 45 5.26 5.49 16.31
C GLU A 45 3.77 5.58 15.94
N THR A 46 3.01 6.42 16.63
CA THR A 46 1.59 6.64 16.34
C THR A 46 1.37 7.19 14.93
N GLU A 47 2.20 8.14 14.50
CA GLU A 47 2.16 8.69 13.14
C GLU A 47 2.49 7.61 12.10
N HIS A 48 3.56 6.83 12.33
CA HIS A 48 3.98 5.75 11.45
C HIS A 48 2.89 4.67 11.32
N GLU A 49 2.27 4.24 12.42
CA GLU A 49 1.15 3.29 12.40
C GLU A 49 -0.07 3.83 11.66
N ALA A 50 -0.36 5.13 11.79
CA ALA A 50 -1.46 5.77 11.06
C ALA A 50 -1.19 5.79 9.54
N VAL A 51 0.04 6.12 9.14
CA VAL A 51 0.45 6.09 7.74
C VAL A 51 0.39 4.66 7.20
N ALA A 52 0.95 3.68 7.92
CA ALA A 52 0.94 2.28 7.50
C ALA A 52 -0.49 1.76 7.25
N ARG A 53 -1.40 1.96 8.20
CA ARG A 53 -2.81 1.59 8.05
C ARG A 53 -3.48 2.30 6.88
N GLY A 54 -3.20 3.59 6.70
CA GLY A 54 -3.71 4.38 5.57
C GLY A 54 -3.23 3.82 4.23
N THR A 55 -1.95 3.46 4.13
CA THR A 55 -1.37 2.87 2.92
C THR A 55 -1.92 1.47 2.63
N GLU A 56 -2.10 0.64 3.64
CA GLU A 56 -2.67 -0.71 3.50
C GLU A 56 -4.10 -0.64 2.97
N ALA A 57 -4.93 0.24 3.55
CA ALA A 57 -6.31 0.45 3.09
C ALA A 57 -6.37 0.97 1.64
N ALA A 58 -5.45 1.86 1.25
CA ALA A 58 -5.36 2.36 -0.11
C ALA A 58 -4.95 1.26 -1.10
N VAL A 59 -3.98 0.42 -0.73
CA VAL A 59 -3.54 -0.73 -1.54
C VAL A 59 -4.67 -1.74 -1.70
N GLU A 60 -5.38 -2.08 -0.62
CA GLU A 60 -6.52 -3.01 -0.66
C GLU A 60 -7.62 -2.49 -1.59
N THR A 61 -7.93 -1.19 -1.49
CA THR A 61 -8.91 -0.54 -2.38
C THR A 61 -8.47 -0.59 -3.85
N ALA A 62 -7.21 -0.27 -4.12
CA ALA A 62 -6.65 -0.31 -5.48
C ALA A 62 -6.65 -1.73 -6.06
N GLN A 63 -6.29 -2.72 -5.24
CA GLN A 63 -6.33 -4.13 -5.63
C GLN A 63 -7.75 -4.61 -5.92
N GLY A 64 -8.72 -4.22 -5.09
CA GLY A 64 -10.14 -4.52 -5.33
C GLY A 64 -10.63 -3.94 -6.66
N HIS A 65 -10.30 -2.68 -6.95
CA HIS A 65 -10.64 -2.04 -8.22
C HIS A 65 -9.97 -2.73 -9.42
N LEU A 66 -8.67 -3.04 -9.32
CA LEU A 66 -7.94 -3.74 -10.38
C LEU A 66 -8.53 -5.13 -10.63
N ASN A 67 -8.89 -5.87 -9.58
CA ASN A 67 -9.52 -7.18 -9.72
C ASN A 67 -10.91 -7.08 -10.40
N ALA A 68 -11.70 -6.07 -10.07
CA ALA A 68 -12.99 -5.83 -10.73
C ALA A 68 -12.82 -5.51 -12.22
N VAL A 69 -11.88 -4.62 -12.56
CA VAL A 69 -11.58 -4.25 -13.96
C VAL A 69 -11.05 -5.45 -14.74
N MET A 70 -10.10 -6.20 -14.18
CA MET A 70 -9.58 -7.41 -14.81
C MET A 70 -10.66 -8.47 -14.98
N GLY A 71 -11.48 -8.72 -13.96
CA GLY A 71 -12.59 -9.67 -14.04
C GLY A 71 -13.57 -9.32 -15.16
N ALA A 72 -13.94 -8.04 -15.27
CA ALA A 72 -14.79 -7.55 -16.35
C ALA A 72 -14.13 -7.71 -17.74
N ALA A 73 -12.84 -7.40 -17.86
CA ALA A 73 -12.10 -7.52 -19.12
C ALA A 73 -11.98 -8.98 -19.57
N VAL A 74 -11.62 -9.89 -18.65
CA VAL A 74 -11.54 -11.33 -18.91
C VAL A 74 -12.91 -11.91 -19.27
N GLY A 75 -13.97 -11.48 -18.58
CA GLY A 75 -15.35 -11.87 -18.91
C GLY A 75 -15.75 -11.47 -20.33
N LYS A 76 -15.48 -10.22 -20.73
CA LYS A 76 -15.73 -9.73 -22.10
C LYS A 76 -14.94 -10.50 -23.15
N TYR A 77 -13.65 -10.74 -22.90
CA TYR A 77 -12.79 -11.48 -23.81
C TYR A 77 -13.31 -12.92 -24.03
N ARG A 78 -13.66 -13.62 -22.93
CA ARG A 78 -14.22 -14.98 -23.02
C ARG A 78 -15.53 -15.00 -23.80
N GLY A 79 -16.43 -14.05 -23.55
CA GLY A 79 -17.69 -13.92 -24.29
C GLY A 79 -17.45 -13.77 -25.80
N SER A 80 -16.59 -12.82 -26.17
CA SER A 80 -16.25 -12.56 -27.58
C SER A 80 -15.56 -13.77 -28.26
N SER A 81 -14.66 -14.47 -27.56
CA SER A 81 -14.03 -15.69 -28.08
C SER A 81 -15.05 -16.79 -28.33
N GLY A 82 -15.98 -17.01 -27.40
CA GLY A 82 -17.02 -18.02 -27.56
C GLY A 82 -17.99 -17.71 -28.71
N GLU A 83 -18.33 -16.43 -28.91
CA GLU A 83 -19.12 -15.98 -30.06
C GLU A 83 -18.40 -16.25 -31.38
N ALA A 84 -17.08 -16.02 -31.44
CA ALA A 84 -16.27 -16.30 -32.63
C ALA A 84 -16.21 -17.81 -32.94
N ASP A 85 -16.03 -18.66 -31.92
CA ASP A 85 -16.02 -20.12 -32.08
C ASP A 85 -17.38 -20.64 -32.56
N ALA A 86 -18.48 -20.12 -32.02
CA ALA A 86 -19.84 -20.48 -32.44
C ALA A 86 -20.13 -20.07 -33.89
N LEU A 87 -19.70 -18.88 -34.30
CA LEU A 87 -19.83 -18.41 -35.68
C LEU A 87 -19.03 -19.30 -36.65
N SER A 88 -17.79 -19.65 -36.28
CA SER A 88 -16.94 -20.55 -37.08
C SER A 88 -17.58 -21.93 -37.26
N ALA A 89 -18.12 -22.51 -36.18
CA ALA A 89 -18.83 -23.78 -36.24
C ALA A 89 -20.11 -23.71 -37.10
N ALA A 90 -20.86 -22.60 -37.01
CA ALA A 90 -22.04 -22.38 -37.82
C ALA A 90 -21.70 -22.25 -39.32
N MET A 91 -20.64 -21.52 -39.67
CA MET A 91 -20.14 -21.44 -41.05
C MET A 91 -19.75 -22.82 -41.59
N ALA A 92 -18.98 -23.60 -40.82
CA ALA A 92 -18.59 -24.95 -41.22
C ALA A 92 -19.81 -25.88 -41.44
N ALA A 93 -20.84 -25.76 -40.60
CA ALA A 93 -22.09 -26.52 -40.75
C ALA A 93 -22.88 -26.10 -42.00
N MET A 94 -22.93 -24.80 -42.33
CA MET A 94 -23.56 -24.30 -43.54
C MET A 94 -22.83 -24.81 -44.80
N ASP A 95 -21.50 -24.81 -44.80
CA ASP A 95 -20.71 -25.35 -45.91
C ASP A 95 -20.99 -26.86 -46.11
N MET A 96 -21.02 -27.64 -45.05
CA MET A 96 -21.37 -29.07 -45.16
C MET A 96 -22.81 -29.30 -45.67
N ALA A 97 -23.77 -28.47 -45.24
CA ALA A 97 -25.14 -28.56 -45.71
C ALA A 97 -25.25 -28.17 -47.21
N PHE A 98 -24.50 -27.17 -47.64
CA PHE A 98 -24.41 -26.78 -49.04
C PHE A 98 -23.86 -27.93 -49.90
N GLU A 99 -22.75 -28.54 -49.49
CA GLU A 99 -22.15 -29.70 -50.18
C GLU A 99 -23.10 -30.92 -50.24
N ALA A 100 -23.83 -31.19 -49.16
CA ALA A 100 -24.81 -32.29 -49.14
C ALA A 100 -25.98 -32.07 -50.11
N THR A 101 -26.42 -30.82 -50.28
CA THR A 101 -27.52 -30.46 -51.19
C THR A 101 -27.09 -30.26 -52.64
N SER A 102 -25.84 -29.87 -52.90
CA SER A 102 -25.26 -29.76 -54.24
C SER A 102 -24.88 -31.13 -54.83
N GLY A 103 -24.56 -32.12 -54.00
CA GLY A 103 -24.33 -33.51 -54.41
C GLY A 103 -25.59 -34.33 -54.72
N THR A 104 -26.78 -33.86 -54.33
CA THR A 104 -28.07 -34.55 -54.55
C THR A 104 -28.86 -33.93 -55.72
N ARG A 105 -28.30 -33.98 -56.94
CA ARG A 105 -29.10 -33.87 -58.17
C ARG A 105 -29.47 -35.28 -58.65
N PRO A 106 -30.75 -35.70 -58.60
CA PRO A 106 -31.16 -36.91 -59.28
C PRO A 106 -31.20 -36.64 -60.80
N SER A 107 -30.40 -37.41 -61.53
CA SER A 107 -30.48 -37.53 -63.00
C SER A 107 -31.77 -38.25 -63.43
#